data_AF-A0A849ZHM6-F1
#
_entry.id   AF-A0A849ZHM6-F1
#
_cell.length_a   1.000
_cell.length_b   1.000
_cell.length_c   1.000
_cell.angle_alpha   90.00
_cell.angle_beta   90.00
_cell.angle_gamma   90.00
#
_symmetry.space_group_name_H-M   'P 1'
#
loop_
_entity.id
_entity.type
_entity.pdbx_description
1 polymer ?
#
loop_
_entity_poly.entity_id
_entity_poly.type
_entity_poly.pdbx_seq_one_letter_code
_entity_poly.pdbx_strand_id
1 'polypeptide(L)'
;MTGPSPTFTPRTAAVVANRRCNQACSFCEERAETDDEVPIDARSTAARLKEAAGTGAEEICVTGGEPTLRTDLPLLVAGAKKLGARRVVLETNATLVDETRAEKLRAAGLDVARVHISGWGDAVDAITKDAGGFSASLRGIRALIAAGVELEIVCVVVRSTAELVSAMPEAIVRDLGTAVRALIIAVPLSTRDPDELLSLEEAAAAALRTEGAARAVDLPTQLHPRSTLVPCLFSARERPHHWFSLPPSVLPDESRMRTAACASCEVAQRCGGIPKSAAEPRVLHPVRGEKARRRLTLVGSVRDQIDRELVSPNLNMTERGKVYEEIIRTNFRCNQSCRFCFVSTHLPDPRDEAVRAAIRSAGERGARIALSGGEPTLSPRLAEYIRLASEVSNQPIQLQTNAIRLDDSALVRELVDAGLREAFVSLHGATAETSDAVTEAPGTFARTVVGLDNLMEAGVHVTLNFVVCGKNLHELVALVRLARTRWRGADLNISFVAPSTDLVPRDPALVPRYSEALPVIAEAVALAGEIGVHITGFESMCGLPLCLVPGSLERYATLPDVPEGFDRGEFEKPTACSTCSLTRKCYGVRRGYAEMHGTSEVQPVRTGAISPQP
;
A
#
# COMPACT_ATOMS: atom_id res chain seq x y z
N MET A 1 -0.05 -4.31 -40.20
CA MET A 1 -1.31 -3.85 -39.55
C MET A 1 -0.96 -3.44 -38.14
N THR A 2 -0.67 -2.15 -37.95
CA THR A 2 -0.46 -1.55 -36.63
C THR A 2 -1.82 -1.48 -35.93
N GLY A 3 -2.01 -2.30 -34.90
CA GLY A 3 -3.19 -2.18 -34.04
C GLY A 3 -3.31 -0.76 -33.48
N PRO A 4 -4.51 -0.32 -33.08
CA PRO A 4 -4.69 1.00 -32.47
C PRO A 4 -3.74 1.11 -31.27
N SER A 5 -2.96 2.20 -31.23
CA SER A 5 -2.16 2.53 -30.05
C SER A 5 -3.08 2.55 -28.82
N PRO A 6 -2.67 1.98 -27.67
CA PRO A 6 -3.50 2.00 -26.47
C PRO A 6 -3.81 3.45 -26.12
N THR A 7 -5.06 3.85 -26.27
CA THR A 7 -5.54 5.16 -25.87
C THR A 7 -5.40 5.28 -24.37
N PHE A 8 -4.58 6.22 -23.91
CA PHE A 8 -4.40 6.50 -22.49
C PHE A 8 -5.71 7.04 -21.91
N THR A 9 -6.42 6.22 -21.13
CA THR A 9 -7.59 6.66 -20.36
C THR A 9 -7.10 7.36 -19.10
N PRO A 10 -7.38 8.67 -18.91
CA PRO A 10 -6.96 9.38 -17.70
C PRO A 10 -7.71 8.83 -16.48
N ARG A 11 -7.05 8.71 -15.32
CA ARG A 11 -7.71 8.27 -14.08
C ARG A 11 -8.75 9.28 -13.59
N THR A 12 -8.44 10.56 -13.73
CA THR A 12 -9.28 11.68 -13.29
C THR A 12 -9.49 12.63 -14.45
N ALA A 13 -10.74 13.00 -14.72
CA ALA A 13 -11.13 14.07 -15.63
C ALA A 13 -11.56 15.29 -14.81
N ALA A 14 -10.75 16.36 -14.85
CA ALA A 14 -11.02 17.59 -14.12
C ALA A 14 -11.95 18.51 -14.93
N VAL A 15 -12.96 19.06 -14.27
CA VAL A 15 -13.94 20.00 -14.81
C VAL A 15 -13.85 21.29 -14.02
N VAL A 16 -13.30 22.32 -14.67
CA VAL A 16 -13.31 23.70 -14.17
C VAL A 16 -14.75 24.19 -14.19
N ALA A 17 -15.41 24.17 -13.02
CA ALA A 17 -16.79 24.57 -12.84
C ALA A 17 -16.92 26.05 -12.47
N ASN A 18 -15.88 26.64 -11.92
CA ASN A 18 -15.84 28.06 -11.57
C ASN A 18 -14.45 28.63 -11.85
N ARG A 19 -14.36 29.94 -12.08
CA ARG A 19 -13.09 30.65 -12.27
C ARG A 19 -12.80 31.64 -11.13
N ARG A 20 -13.86 32.16 -10.50
CA ARG A 20 -13.75 33.00 -9.30
C ARG A 20 -13.28 32.18 -8.11
N CYS A 21 -12.43 32.78 -7.29
CA CYS A 21 -11.97 32.20 -6.02
C CYS A 21 -12.02 33.25 -4.92
N ASN A 22 -12.46 32.86 -3.72
CA ASN A 22 -12.47 33.72 -2.53
C ASN A 22 -11.10 33.81 -1.83
N GLN A 23 -10.09 33.08 -2.33
CA GLN A 23 -8.69 33.20 -1.88
C GLN A 23 -7.82 33.73 -3.03
N ALA A 24 -6.68 34.34 -2.69
CA ALA A 24 -5.74 34.92 -3.65
C ALA A 24 -4.32 34.39 -3.46
N CYS A 25 -4.20 33.06 -3.44
CA CYS A 25 -2.97 32.33 -3.17
C CYS A 25 -1.80 32.78 -4.06
N SER A 26 -0.65 33.11 -3.46
CA SER A 26 0.56 33.51 -4.21
C SER A 26 1.12 32.40 -5.10
N PHE A 27 0.84 31.13 -4.79
CA PHE A 27 1.29 29.96 -5.55
C PHE A 27 0.31 29.46 -6.63
N CYS A 28 -0.82 30.14 -6.86
CA CYS A 28 -1.84 29.65 -7.80
C CYS A 28 -1.33 29.66 -9.26
N GLU A 29 -1.40 28.50 -9.93
CA GLU A 29 -1.03 28.32 -11.35
C GLU A 29 -2.21 28.51 -12.32
N GLU A 30 -3.44 28.46 -11.81
CA GLU A 30 -4.66 28.29 -12.64
C GLU A 30 -5.47 29.57 -12.86
N ARG A 31 -5.25 30.61 -12.04
CA ARG A 31 -6.06 31.82 -12.04
C ARG A 31 -5.40 32.93 -12.85
N ALA A 32 -6.03 33.34 -13.94
CA ALA A 32 -5.67 34.54 -14.69
C ALA A 32 -6.32 35.80 -14.07
N GLU A 33 -5.80 36.99 -14.39
CA GLU A 33 -6.38 38.26 -13.91
C GLU A 33 -7.79 38.52 -14.46
N THR A 34 -8.12 37.97 -15.63
CA THR A 34 -9.42 38.10 -16.30
C THR A 34 -10.46 37.08 -15.83
N ASP A 35 -10.08 36.10 -15.01
CA ASP A 35 -10.95 34.99 -14.62
C ASP A 35 -12.08 35.39 -13.64
N ASP A 36 -11.95 36.53 -12.98
CA ASP A 36 -13.02 37.07 -12.13
C ASP A 36 -14.15 37.74 -12.93
N GLU A 37 -13.91 38.06 -14.21
CA GLU A 37 -14.83 38.82 -15.04
C GLU A 37 -15.91 37.94 -15.70
N VAL A 38 -15.61 36.67 -15.97
CA VAL A 38 -16.48 35.79 -16.77
C VAL A 38 -16.86 34.51 -16.00
N PRO A 39 -18.10 34.42 -15.46
CA PRO A 39 -18.58 33.20 -14.83
C PRO A 39 -18.84 32.10 -15.87
N ILE A 40 -18.56 30.85 -15.51
CA ILE A 40 -18.91 29.69 -16.35
C ILE A 40 -20.39 29.36 -16.09
N ASP A 41 -21.24 29.46 -17.10
CA ASP A 41 -22.66 29.15 -16.97
C ASP A 41 -22.91 27.64 -16.78
N ALA A 42 -24.07 27.29 -16.21
CA ALA A 42 -24.43 25.91 -15.89
C ALA A 42 -24.50 24.99 -17.13
N ARG A 43 -24.86 25.50 -18.31
CA ARG A 43 -24.92 24.71 -19.55
C ARG A 43 -23.51 24.36 -20.02
N SER A 44 -22.58 25.30 -19.94
CA SER A 44 -21.16 25.07 -20.23
C SER A 44 -20.55 24.05 -19.28
N THR A 45 -20.80 24.16 -17.97
CA THR A 45 -20.32 23.18 -16.99
C THR A 45 -20.91 21.79 -17.23
N ALA A 46 -22.20 21.69 -17.54
CA ALA A 46 -22.84 20.41 -17.86
C ALA A 46 -22.27 19.76 -19.14
N ALA A 47 -21.95 20.57 -20.16
CA ALA A 47 -21.28 20.07 -21.37
C ALA A 47 -19.89 19.51 -21.05
N ARG A 48 -19.10 20.22 -20.22
CA ARG A 48 -17.78 19.75 -19.75
C ARG A 48 -17.88 18.49 -18.90
N LEU A 49 -18.89 18.36 -18.04
CA LEU A 49 -19.14 17.13 -17.28
C LEU A 49 -19.46 15.95 -18.21
N LYS A 50 -20.24 16.18 -19.27
CA LYS A 50 -20.55 15.15 -20.28
C LYS A 50 -19.30 14.73 -21.06
N GLU A 51 -18.46 15.70 -21.43
CA GLU A 51 -17.18 15.42 -22.07
C GLU A 51 -16.26 14.62 -21.15
N ALA A 52 -16.11 15.04 -19.89
CA ALA A 52 -15.34 14.35 -18.86
C ALA A 52 -15.81 12.91 -18.68
N ALA A 53 -17.12 12.66 -18.59
CA ALA A 53 -17.68 11.31 -18.52
C ALA A 53 -17.38 10.48 -19.77
N GLY A 54 -17.34 11.11 -20.94
CA GLY A 54 -16.98 10.46 -22.21
C GLY A 54 -15.52 10.01 -22.32
N THR A 55 -14.62 10.52 -21.47
CA THR A 55 -13.20 10.13 -21.47
C THR A 55 -12.95 8.71 -20.94
N GLY A 56 -13.92 8.14 -20.21
CA GLY A 56 -13.75 6.88 -19.49
C GLY A 56 -12.97 6.99 -18.18
N ALA A 57 -12.75 8.20 -17.66
CA ALA A 57 -12.07 8.43 -16.39
C ALA A 57 -12.82 7.80 -15.20
N GLU A 58 -12.06 7.33 -14.20
CA GLU A 58 -12.64 6.77 -12.97
C GLU A 58 -13.22 7.85 -12.06
N GLU A 59 -12.60 9.02 -12.06
CA GLU A 59 -12.97 10.16 -11.25
C GLU A 59 -13.38 11.33 -12.15
N ILE A 60 -14.51 11.95 -11.86
CA ILE A 60 -14.82 13.29 -12.36
C ILE A 60 -14.55 14.26 -11.21
N CYS A 61 -13.52 15.09 -11.37
CA CYS A 61 -13.15 16.10 -10.39
C CYS A 61 -13.77 17.45 -10.76
N VAL A 62 -14.63 17.98 -9.89
CA VAL A 62 -15.17 19.34 -10.01
C VAL A 62 -14.19 20.27 -9.30
N THR A 63 -13.58 21.17 -10.07
CA THR A 63 -12.50 22.06 -9.62
C THR A 63 -12.65 23.46 -10.23
N GLY A 64 -11.64 24.32 -10.10
CA GLY A 64 -11.52 25.60 -10.80
C GLY A 64 -10.87 26.67 -9.93
N GLY A 65 -11.52 27.83 -9.82
CA GLY A 65 -11.32 28.74 -8.69
C GLY A 65 -11.85 28.08 -7.41
N GLU A 66 -12.88 28.64 -6.79
CA GLU A 66 -13.57 27.98 -5.68
C GLU A 66 -14.95 27.48 -6.13
N PRO A 67 -15.16 26.17 -6.34
CA PRO A 67 -16.45 25.64 -6.79
C PRO A 67 -17.58 25.88 -5.79
N THR A 68 -17.29 25.97 -4.50
CA THR A 68 -18.31 26.20 -3.45
C THR A 68 -18.90 27.61 -3.47
N LEU A 69 -18.37 28.53 -4.29
CA LEU A 69 -19.06 29.79 -4.60
C LEU A 69 -20.34 29.59 -5.41
N ARG A 70 -20.51 28.42 -6.04
CA ARG A 70 -21.71 28.11 -6.85
C ARG A 70 -22.85 27.60 -5.99
N THR A 71 -24.02 28.21 -6.14
CA THR A 71 -25.26 27.73 -5.49
C THR A 71 -25.79 26.43 -6.10
N ASP A 72 -25.47 26.16 -7.37
CA ASP A 72 -25.89 24.96 -8.10
C ASP A 72 -24.89 23.78 -8.01
N LEU A 73 -23.84 23.89 -7.18
CA LEU A 73 -22.82 22.84 -7.03
C LEU A 73 -23.39 21.44 -6.74
N PRO A 74 -24.39 21.27 -5.83
CA PRO A 74 -25.00 19.95 -5.62
C PRO A 74 -25.64 19.37 -6.89
N LEU A 75 -26.19 20.20 -7.78
CA LEU A 75 -26.74 19.73 -9.06
C LEU A 75 -25.64 19.27 -10.01
N LEU A 76 -24.47 19.91 -9.99
CA LEU A 76 -23.31 19.49 -10.78
C LEU A 76 -22.76 18.15 -10.29
N VAL A 77 -22.64 17.96 -8.97
CA VAL A 77 -22.24 16.69 -8.36
C VAL A 77 -23.22 15.57 -8.74
N ALA A 78 -24.53 15.81 -8.59
CA ALA A 78 -25.56 14.85 -8.99
C ALA A 78 -25.54 14.58 -10.50
N GLY A 79 -25.26 15.61 -11.31
CA GLY A 79 -25.09 15.51 -12.76
C GLY A 79 -23.92 14.60 -13.13
N ALA A 80 -22.76 14.78 -12.50
CA ALA A 80 -21.58 13.93 -12.69
C ALA A 80 -21.91 12.45 -12.35
N LYS A 81 -22.57 12.22 -11.21
CA LYS A 81 -22.97 10.86 -10.80
C LYS A 81 -23.94 10.22 -11.80
N LYS A 82 -24.95 10.97 -12.28
CA LYS A 82 -25.91 10.52 -13.31
C LYS A 82 -25.25 10.20 -14.65
N LEU A 83 -24.19 10.91 -15.00
CA LEU A 83 -23.40 10.67 -16.22
C LEU A 83 -22.51 9.42 -16.11
N GLY A 84 -22.53 8.71 -14.98
CA GLY A 84 -21.79 7.48 -14.77
C GLY A 84 -20.42 7.68 -14.12
N ALA A 85 -20.14 8.85 -13.53
CA ALA A 85 -18.93 9.04 -12.74
C ALA A 85 -18.89 8.00 -11.62
N ARG A 86 -17.84 7.16 -11.63
CA ARG A 86 -17.64 6.16 -10.58
C ARG A 86 -17.37 6.84 -9.25
N ARG A 87 -16.45 7.82 -9.24
CA ARG A 87 -16.24 8.74 -8.12
C ARG A 87 -16.40 10.18 -8.57
N VAL A 88 -17.16 10.96 -7.80
CA VAL A 88 -17.23 12.41 -7.92
C VAL A 88 -16.30 13.00 -6.87
N VAL A 89 -15.33 13.79 -7.33
CA VAL A 89 -14.34 14.46 -6.48
C VAL A 89 -14.62 15.96 -6.50
N LEU A 90 -14.50 16.63 -5.37
CA LEU A 90 -14.55 18.09 -5.27
C LEU A 90 -13.19 18.60 -4.81
N GLU A 91 -12.55 19.44 -5.60
CA GLU A 91 -11.40 20.24 -5.16
C GLU A 91 -11.89 21.59 -4.64
N THR A 92 -11.51 21.93 -3.40
CA THR A 92 -12.03 23.12 -2.71
C THR A 92 -11.05 23.58 -1.63
N ASN A 93 -11.08 24.86 -1.27
CA ASN A 93 -10.46 25.36 -0.05
C ASN A 93 -11.32 25.08 1.21
N ALA A 94 -12.54 24.56 1.06
CA ALA A 94 -13.50 24.21 2.11
C ALA A 94 -14.00 25.37 3.00
N THR A 95 -13.58 26.62 2.75
CA THR A 95 -13.92 27.79 3.60
C THR A 95 -15.41 28.10 3.65
N LEU A 96 -16.15 27.74 2.59
CA LEU A 96 -17.60 27.97 2.46
C LEU A 96 -18.41 26.67 2.62
N VAL A 97 -17.81 25.62 3.19
CA VAL A 97 -18.51 24.37 3.48
C VAL A 97 -18.96 24.39 4.94
N ASP A 98 -20.28 24.41 5.15
CA ASP A 98 -20.92 24.18 6.44
C ASP A 98 -21.54 22.77 6.48
N GLU A 99 -22.12 22.39 7.62
CA GLU A 99 -22.75 21.09 7.83
C GLU A 99 -23.87 20.83 6.81
N THR A 100 -24.74 21.83 6.59
CA THR A 100 -25.87 21.72 5.66
C THR A 100 -25.39 21.51 4.22
N ARG A 101 -24.32 22.18 3.81
CA ARG A 101 -23.73 22.05 2.49
C ARG A 101 -23.02 20.72 2.32
N ALA A 102 -22.27 20.27 3.33
CA ALA A 102 -21.63 18.96 3.33
C ALA A 102 -22.65 17.83 3.15
N GLU A 103 -23.76 17.87 3.90
CA GLU A 103 -24.86 16.91 3.76
C GLU A 103 -25.50 16.94 2.36
N LYS A 104 -25.76 18.13 1.82
CA LYS A 104 -26.30 18.28 0.46
C LYS A 104 -25.36 17.73 -0.61
N LEU A 105 -24.06 17.96 -0.48
CA LEU A 105 -23.06 17.44 -1.40
C LEU A 105 -22.96 15.92 -1.31
N ARG A 106 -22.95 15.37 -0.09
CA ARG A 106 -22.99 13.92 0.11
C ARG A 106 -24.23 13.30 -0.50
N ALA A 107 -25.41 13.85 -0.23
CA ALA A 107 -26.68 13.38 -0.77
C ALA A 107 -26.74 13.48 -2.31
N ALA A 108 -26.06 14.46 -2.90
CA ALA A 108 -25.91 14.57 -4.35
C ALA A 108 -24.96 13.53 -4.96
N GLY A 109 -24.21 12.79 -4.14
CA GLY A 109 -23.28 11.76 -4.59
C GLY A 109 -21.81 12.18 -4.60
N LEU A 110 -21.42 13.16 -3.78
CA LEU A 110 -20.01 13.47 -3.56
C LEU A 110 -19.32 12.31 -2.82
N ASP A 111 -18.27 11.77 -3.43
CA ASP A 111 -17.52 10.64 -2.88
C ASP A 111 -16.29 11.12 -2.11
N VAL A 112 -15.52 12.06 -2.68
CA VAL A 112 -14.25 12.55 -2.12
C VAL A 112 -14.18 14.08 -2.15
N ALA A 113 -13.72 14.70 -1.06
CA ALA A 113 -13.29 16.09 -1.03
C ALA A 113 -11.76 16.16 -0.96
N ARG A 114 -11.15 16.82 -1.95
CA ARG A 114 -9.74 17.19 -1.97
C ARG A 114 -9.61 18.62 -1.48
N VAL A 115 -9.26 18.78 -0.21
CA VAL A 115 -9.17 20.10 0.43
C VAL A 115 -7.78 20.66 0.26
N HIS A 116 -7.67 21.82 -0.37
CA HIS A 116 -6.40 22.51 -0.60
C HIS A 116 -6.03 23.35 0.62
N ILE A 117 -4.98 22.94 1.33
CA ILE A 117 -4.46 23.66 2.49
C ILE A 117 -2.94 23.43 2.58
N SER A 118 -2.15 24.50 2.50
CA SER A 118 -0.68 24.43 2.39
C SER A 118 0.01 24.75 3.71
N GLY A 119 -0.57 24.27 4.82
CA GLY A 119 -0.11 24.48 6.19
C GLY A 119 -1.21 24.12 7.19
N TRP A 120 -0.84 23.90 8.45
CA TRP A 120 -1.81 23.59 9.51
C TRP A 120 -1.75 24.62 10.65
N GLY A 121 -2.53 25.68 10.50
CA GLY A 121 -2.61 26.82 11.42
C GLY A 121 -2.78 28.14 10.68
N ASP A 122 -3.11 29.20 11.42
CA ASP A 122 -3.43 30.53 10.86
C ASP A 122 -2.28 31.16 10.06
N ALA A 123 -1.04 30.67 10.19
CA ALA A 123 0.09 31.11 9.38
C ALA A 123 -0.12 30.92 7.86
N VAL A 124 -0.97 29.96 7.46
CA VAL A 124 -1.29 29.73 6.04
C VAL A 124 -2.13 30.85 5.43
N ASP A 125 -2.85 31.63 6.25
CA ASP A 125 -3.73 32.71 5.80
C ASP A 125 -2.95 33.82 5.09
N ALA A 126 -1.67 33.99 5.44
CA ALA A 126 -0.78 34.97 4.81
C ALA A 126 -0.56 34.67 3.32
N ILE A 127 -0.34 33.41 2.96
CA ILE A 127 -0.11 33.04 1.56
C ILE A 127 -1.41 32.91 0.78
N THR A 128 -2.51 32.47 1.41
CA THR A 128 -3.84 32.43 0.76
C THR A 128 -4.49 33.80 0.65
N LYS A 129 -3.98 34.80 1.39
CA LYS A 129 -4.51 36.16 1.52
C LYS A 129 -5.97 36.15 2.01
N ASP A 130 -6.25 35.29 2.97
CA ASP A 130 -7.59 35.01 3.48
C ASP A 130 -7.54 34.87 5.01
N ALA A 131 -7.68 35.99 5.72
CA ALA A 131 -7.60 36.03 7.18
C ALA A 131 -8.78 35.27 7.82
N GLY A 132 -8.48 34.29 8.67
CA GLY A 132 -9.45 33.34 9.21
C GLY A 132 -9.77 32.18 8.27
N GLY A 133 -9.11 32.11 7.11
CA GLY A 133 -9.31 31.10 6.08
C GLY A 133 -9.05 29.70 6.61
N PHE A 134 -7.93 29.47 7.29
CA PHE A 134 -7.61 28.19 7.93
C PHE A 134 -8.71 27.71 8.86
N SER A 135 -9.16 28.59 9.76
CA SER A 135 -10.23 28.29 10.70
C SER A 135 -11.54 27.95 10.01
N ALA A 136 -11.86 28.61 8.88
CA ALA A 136 -13.02 28.28 8.06
C ALA A 136 -12.87 26.93 7.34
N SER A 137 -11.72 26.67 6.72
CA SER A 137 -11.39 25.39 6.08
C SER A 137 -11.48 24.23 7.06
N LEU A 138 -10.99 24.38 8.29
CA LEU A 138 -11.05 23.34 9.32
C LEU A 138 -12.49 23.01 9.74
N ARG A 139 -13.37 24.02 9.81
CA ARG A 139 -14.81 23.78 10.02
C ARG A 139 -15.42 23.01 8.85
N GLY A 140 -15.13 23.41 7.62
CA GLY A 140 -15.61 22.70 6.43
C GLY A 140 -15.10 21.27 6.31
N ILE A 141 -13.84 21.04 6.67
CA ILE A 141 -13.24 19.69 6.77
C ILE A 141 -14.02 18.83 7.76
N ARG A 142 -14.30 19.34 8.96
CA ARG A 142 -15.08 18.60 9.98
C ARG A 142 -16.50 18.31 9.52
N ALA A 143 -17.15 19.26 8.84
CA ALA A 143 -18.47 19.06 8.25
C ALA A 143 -18.48 17.95 7.18
N LEU A 144 -17.46 17.91 6.31
CA LEU A 144 -17.32 16.87 5.28
C LEU A 144 -17.10 15.48 5.89
N ILE A 145 -16.24 15.37 6.90
CA ILE A 145 -16.01 14.13 7.64
C ILE A 145 -17.31 13.66 8.31
N ALA A 146 -18.03 14.56 9.00
CA ALA A 146 -19.29 14.23 9.66
C ALA A 146 -20.38 13.78 8.67
N ALA A 147 -20.40 14.34 7.46
CA ALA A 147 -21.28 13.92 6.38
C ALA A 147 -20.86 12.58 5.71
N GLY A 148 -19.73 11.99 6.11
CA GLY A 148 -19.22 10.74 5.54
C GLY A 148 -18.63 10.87 4.13
N VAL A 149 -18.12 12.06 3.78
CA VAL A 149 -17.34 12.29 2.57
C VAL A 149 -15.88 11.90 2.84
N GLU A 150 -15.27 11.11 1.95
CA GLU A 150 -13.85 10.77 2.11
C GLU A 150 -12.97 12.01 1.92
N LEU A 151 -11.96 12.19 2.76
CA LEU A 151 -11.14 13.39 2.79
C LEU A 151 -9.71 13.13 2.32
N GLU A 152 -9.26 13.89 1.33
CA GLU A 152 -7.86 14.00 0.93
C GLU A 152 -7.42 15.45 1.14
N ILE A 153 -6.18 15.65 1.61
CA ILE A 153 -5.62 16.99 1.78
C ILE A 153 -4.57 17.23 0.71
N VAL A 154 -4.68 18.31 -0.06
CA VAL A 154 -3.67 18.73 -1.03
C VAL A 154 -2.86 19.87 -0.43
N CYS A 155 -1.56 19.67 -0.27
CA CYS A 155 -0.63 20.68 0.24
C CYS A 155 0.36 21.09 -0.86
N VAL A 156 0.49 22.39 -1.09
CA VAL A 156 1.42 22.95 -2.09
C VAL A 156 2.71 23.35 -1.39
N VAL A 157 3.83 22.80 -1.85
CA VAL A 157 5.17 23.07 -1.32
C VAL A 157 5.80 24.21 -2.11
N VAL A 158 5.84 25.38 -1.50
CA VAL A 158 6.52 26.59 -1.96
C VAL A 158 7.37 27.17 -0.81
N ARG A 159 8.14 28.21 -1.07
CA ARG A 159 9.13 28.76 -0.13
C ARG A 159 8.54 29.06 1.23
N SER A 160 7.42 29.78 1.29
CA SER A 160 6.77 30.15 2.55
C SER A 160 6.02 29.01 3.24
N THR A 161 5.63 27.96 2.51
CA THR A 161 4.84 26.84 3.05
C THR A 161 5.68 25.60 3.37
N ALA A 162 6.93 25.50 2.90
CA ALA A 162 7.75 24.30 3.04
C ALA A 162 7.85 23.76 4.48
N GLU A 163 8.06 24.66 5.45
CA GLU A 163 8.11 24.31 6.87
C GLU A 163 6.72 24.03 7.45
N LEU A 164 5.71 24.80 7.04
CA LEU A 164 4.33 24.59 7.47
C LEU A 164 3.83 23.21 7.04
N VAL A 165 4.10 22.83 5.78
CA VAL A 165 3.70 21.54 5.19
C VAL A 165 4.40 20.38 5.89
N SER A 166 5.68 20.52 6.22
CA SER A 166 6.44 19.49 6.94
C SER A 166 5.86 19.19 8.33
N ALA A 167 5.23 20.18 8.98
CA ALA A 167 4.58 20.02 10.29
C ALA A 167 3.11 19.54 10.21
N MET A 168 2.50 19.52 9.02
CA MET A 168 1.08 19.16 8.86
C MET A 168 0.72 17.75 9.34
N PRO A 169 1.51 16.69 9.08
CA PRO A 169 1.01 15.34 9.33
C PRO A 169 0.66 15.06 10.79
N GLU A 170 1.54 15.45 11.72
CA GLU A 170 1.29 15.32 13.16
C GLU A 170 0.07 16.14 13.60
N ALA A 171 -0.06 17.35 13.08
CA ALA A 171 -1.16 18.25 13.42
C ALA A 171 -2.50 17.75 12.87
N ILE A 172 -2.52 17.20 11.66
CA ILE A 172 -3.69 16.54 11.06
C ILE A 172 -4.14 15.38 11.93
N VAL A 173 -3.23 14.47 12.29
CA VAL A 173 -3.58 13.28 13.08
C VAL A 173 -4.04 13.67 14.49
N ARG A 174 -3.42 14.69 15.10
CA ARG A 174 -3.88 15.24 16.39
C ARG A 174 -5.30 15.79 16.32
N ASP A 175 -5.63 16.55 15.27
CA ASP A 175 -6.88 17.32 15.22
C ASP A 175 -8.04 16.54 14.56
N LEU A 176 -7.73 15.56 13.71
CA LEU A 176 -8.69 14.80 12.90
C LEU A 176 -8.54 13.26 13.03
N GLY A 177 -7.56 12.76 13.79
CA GLY A 177 -7.29 11.33 13.88
C GLY A 177 -6.92 10.71 12.54
N THR A 178 -7.46 9.52 12.26
CA THR A 178 -7.22 8.79 11.00
C THR A 178 -8.26 9.11 9.92
N ALA A 179 -8.99 10.23 10.02
CA ALA A 179 -10.07 10.57 9.09
C ALA A 179 -9.55 10.99 7.69
N VAL A 180 -8.30 11.45 7.60
CA VAL A 180 -7.68 11.84 6.34
C VAL A 180 -7.14 10.61 5.62
N ARG A 181 -7.65 10.36 4.41
CA ARG A 181 -7.29 9.19 3.58
C ARG A 181 -5.85 9.27 3.06
N ALA A 182 -5.42 10.46 2.66
CA ALA A 182 -4.09 10.73 2.16
C ALA A 182 -3.74 12.23 2.19
N LEU A 183 -2.46 12.52 2.38
CA LEU A 183 -1.84 13.82 2.13
C LEU A 183 -1.19 13.83 0.74
N ILE A 184 -1.67 14.69 -0.14
CA ILE A 184 -1.24 14.84 -1.53
C ILE A 184 -0.29 16.02 -1.63
N ILE A 185 0.98 15.73 -1.92
CA ILE A 185 2.04 16.73 -2.02
C ILE A 185 2.10 17.24 -3.46
N ALA A 186 1.86 18.54 -3.64
CA ALA A 186 1.99 19.22 -4.92
C ALA A 186 3.21 20.14 -4.89
N VAL A 187 4.08 20.02 -5.89
CA VAL A 187 5.17 20.96 -6.14
C VAL A 187 4.88 21.64 -7.48
N PRO A 188 4.66 22.96 -7.50
CA PRO A 188 4.31 23.67 -8.73
C PRO A 188 5.52 23.85 -9.64
N LEU A 189 5.26 24.12 -10.93
CA LEU A 189 6.27 24.50 -11.93
C LEU A 189 6.43 26.00 -12.02
N SER A 190 5.35 26.73 -11.80
CA SER A 190 5.33 28.18 -11.76
C SER A 190 4.43 28.65 -10.63
N THR A 191 4.58 29.90 -10.26
CA THR A 191 3.75 30.54 -9.23
C THR A 191 3.40 31.94 -9.71
N ARG A 192 2.31 32.51 -9.18
CA ARG A 192 1.97 33.91 -9.46
C ARG A 192 3.03 34.85 -8.91
N ASP A 193 3.58 34.51 -7.76
CA ASP A 193 4.74 35.15 -7.16
C ASP A 193 5.99 34.27 -7.39
N PRO A 194 6.90 34.63 -8.32
CA PRO A 194 8.09 33.84 -8.61
C PRO A 194 9.02 33.62 -7.41
N ASP A 195 8.99 34.50 -6.40
CA ASP A 195 9.85 34.38 -5.21
C ASP A 195 9.42 33.19 -4.31
N GLU A 196 8.17 32.75 -4.45
CA GLU A 196 7.66 31.55 -3.77
C GLU A 196 8.18 30.25 -4.39
N LEU A 197 8.67 30.27 -5.64
CA LEU A 197 9.11 29.05 -6.30
C LEU A 197 10.42 28.53 -5.65
N LEU A 198 10.41 27.25 -5.30
CA LEU A 198 11.58 26.54 -4.81
C LEU A 198 12.36 25.93 -5.97
N SER A 199 13.68 25.78 -5.80
CA SER A 199 14.42 24.85 -6.65
C SER A 199 13.90 23.41 -6.46
N LEU A 200 14.10 22.55 -7.46
CA LEU A 200 13.67 21.15 -7.37
C LEU A 200 14.33 20.42 -6.19
N GLU A 201 15.56 20.79 -5.82
CA GLU A 201 16.29 20.21 -4.68
C GLU A 201 15.66 20.64 -3.35
N GLU A 202 15.35 21.92 -3.18
CA GLU A 202 14.66 22.43 -1.99
C GLU A 202 13.26 21.83 -1.85
N ALA A 203 12.50 21.75 -2.96
CA ALA A 203 11.17 21.17 -2.97
C ALA A 203 11.19 19.66 -2.67
N ALA A 204 12.16 18.91 -3.23
CA ALA A 204 12.33 17.50 -2.93
C ALA A 204 12.67 17.27 -1.45
N ALA A 205 13.54 18.11 -0.87
CA ALA A 205 13.89 18.03 0.54
C ALA A 205 12.68 18.31 1.45
N ALA A 206 11.87 19.33 1.14
CA ALA A 206 10.66 19.65 1.90
C ALA A 206 9.59 18.54 1.78
N ALA A 207 9.38 18.01 0.56
CA ALA A 207 8.48 16.88 0.36
C ALA A 207 8.94 15.65 1.14
N LEU A 208 10.25 15.36 1.17
CA LEU A 208 10.81 14.23 1.92
C LEU A 208 10.62 14.39 3.43
N ARG A 209 10.85 15.59 3.99
CA ARG A 209 10.54 15.87 5.41
C ARG A 209 9.07 15.61 5.73
N THR A 210 8.18 16.04 4.84
CA THR A 210 6.73 15.81 4.96
C THR A 210 6.39 14.31 4.91
N GLU A 211 7.02 13.53 4.03
CA GLU A 211 6.82 12.07 3.97
C GLU A 211 7.26 11.38 5.25
N GLY A 212 8.44 11.74 5.78
CA GLY A 212 8.96 11.19 7.02
C GLY A 212 8.03 11.49 8.22
N ALA A 213 7.56 12.73 8.33
CA ALA A 213 6.60 13.12 9.36
C ALA A 213 5.26 12.37 9.22
N ALA A 214 4.76 12.21 8.00
CA ALA A 214 3.53 11.48 7.73
C ALA A 214 3.65 9.99 8.04
N ARG A 215 4.78 9.37 7.70
CA ARG A 215 5.08 7.97 8.03
C ARG A 215 5.12 7.74 9.55
N ALA A 216 5.68 8.68 10.32
CA ALA A 216 5.75 8.57 11.78
C ALA A 216 4.37 8.51 12.45
N VAL A 217 3.35 9.08 11.81
CA VAL A 217 1.96 9.12 12.32
C VAL A 217 0.97 8.27 11.50
N ASP A 218 1.49 7.38 10.66
CA ASP A 218 0.68 6.47 9.83
C ASP A 218 -0.30 7.19 8.87
N LEU A 219 0.07 8.38 8.38
CA LEU A 219 -0.69 9.14 7.39
C LEU A 219 -0.17 8.83 5.98
N PRO A 220 -0.97 8.22 5.09
CA PRO A 220 -0.53 7.92 3.73
C PRO A 220 -0.21 9.18 2.93
N THR A 221 0.89 9.16 2.17
CA THR A 221 1.25 10.27 1.26
C THR A 221 1.15 9.87 -0.19
N GLN A 222 0.83 10.84 -1.04
CA GLN A 222 0.87 10.70 -2.49
C GLN A 222 1.53 11.93 -3.11
N LEU A 223 2.15 11.74 -4.26
CA LEU A 223 2.63 12.85 -5.08
C LEU A 223 1.52 13.26 -6.06
N HIS A 224 1.22 14.55 -6.12
CA HIS A 224 0.23 15.06 -7.07
C HIS A 224 0.68 14.74 -8.52
N PRO A 225 -0.20 14.29 -9.43
CA PRO A 225 0.20 13.87 -10.78
C PRO A 225 0.89 14.97 -11.62
N ARG A 226 0.59 16.24 -11.33
CA ARG A 226 1.21 17.40 -11.99
C ARG A 226 2.49 17.89 -11.30
N SER A 227 2.92 17.21 -10.24
CA SER A 227 4.11 17.58 -9.49
C SER A 227 5.39 17.43 -10.32
N THR A 228 6.38 18.25 -10.00
CA THR A 228 7.65 18.35 -10.71
C THR A 228 8.69 17.32 -10.30
N LEU A 229 8.46 16.66 -9.15
CA LEU A 229 9.43 15.77 -8.54
C LEU A 229 9.60 14.49 -9.36
N VAL A 230 10.85 14.06 -9.49
CA VAL A 230 11.23 12.81 -10.16
C VAL A 230 12.06 11.92 -9.23
N PRO A 231 12.09 10.60 -9.43
CA PRO A 231 12.74 9.68 -8.50
C PRO A 231 14.22 9.97 -8.21
N CYS A 232 14.94 10.53 -9.19
CA CYS A 232 16.37 10.83 -9.07
C CYS A 232 16.70 12.10 -8.28
N LEU A 233 15.70 12.87 -7.83
CA LEU A 233 15.91 13.95 -6.85
C LEU A 233 16.17 13.40 -5.44
N PHE A 234 15.86 12.13 -5.19
CA PHE A 234 16.00 11.49 -3.89
C PHE A 234 17.15 10.50 -3.87
N SER A 235 17.87 10.47 -2.75
CA SER A 235 18.90 9.48 -2.48
C SER A 235 18.31 8.06 -2.52
N ALA A 236 19.15 7.05 -2.76
CA ALA A 236 18.66 5.66 -2.82
C ALA A 236 18.06 5.16 -1.50
N ARG A 237 18.43 5.76 -0.36
CA ARG A 237 17.94 5.38 0.97
C ARG A 237 16.60 6.05 1.31
N GLU A 238 16.40 7.27 0.86
CA GLU A 238 15.25 8.11 1.25
C GLU A 238 14.15 8.17 0.19
N ARG A 239 14.35 7.51 -0.96
CA ARG A 239 13.42 7.59 -2.08
C ARG A 239 12.02 7.03 -1.73
N PRO A 240 10.96 7.85 -1.79
CA PRO A 240 9.59 7.39 -1.58
C PRO A 240 9.07 6.69 -2.84
N HIS A 241 9.35 5.40 -2.96
CA HIS A 241 9.01 4.61 -4.15
C HIS A 241 7.50 4.60 -4.47
N HIS A 242 6.65 4.67 -3.45
CA HIS A 242 5.18 4.66 -3.59
C HIS A 242 4.61 5.90 -4.28
N TRP A 243 5.40 6.97 -4.44
CA TRP A 243 4.98 8.17 -5.18
C TRP A 243 5.08 8.01 -6.69
N PHE A 244 5.83 7.02 -7.18
CA PHE A 244 6.20 6.93 -8.58
C PHE A 244 5.70 5.63 -9.19
N SER A 245 4.92 5.76 -10.26
CA SER A 245 4.52 4.64 -11.12
C SER A 245 4.99 4.92 -12.54
N LEU A 246 5.99 4.17 -13.01
CA LEU A 246 6.59 4.32 -14.34
C LEU A 246 6.18 3.14 -15.25
N PRO A 247 4.99 3.19 -15.88
CA PRO A 247 4.57 2.16 -16.82
C PRO A 247 5.42 2.18 -18.10
N PRO A 248 5.41 1.09 -18.89
CA PRO A 248 6.17 1.01 -20.14
C PRO A 248 5.72 2.02 -21.22
N SER A 249 4.49 2.56 -21.10
CA SER A 249 3.78 3.32 -22.12
C SER A 249 3.71 4.83 -21.87
N VAL A 250 4.48 5.38 -20.92
CA VAL A 250 4.53 6.84 -20.72
C VAL A 250 5.04 7.49 -22.01
N LEU A 251 4.19 8.27 -22.67
CA LEU A 251 4.58 9.03 -23.85
C LEU A 251 5.65 10.06 -23.48
N PRO A 252 6.65 10.31 -24.36
CA PRO A 252 7.57 11.41 -24.17
C PRO A 252 6.80 12.73 -24.03
N ASP A 253 7.04 13.45 -22.94
CA ASP A 253 6.49 14.78 -22.69
C ASP A 253 7.51 15.83 -23.16
N GLU A 254 7.15 16.61 -24.19
CA GLU A 254 8.05 17.62 -24.77
C GLU A 254 8.39 18.74 -23.79
N SER A 255 7.62 18.92 -22.72
CA SER A 255 7.92 19.90 -21.66
C SER A 255 9.05 19.43 -20.73
N ARG A 256 9.49 18.18 -20.84
CA ARG A 256 10.53 17.57 -19.99
C ARG A 256 11.78 17.23 -20.78
N MET A 257 12.90 17.15 -20.06
CA MET A 257 14.23 16.84 -20.59
C MET A 257 14.90 15.71 -19.81
N ARG A 258 15.73 14.96 -20.53
CA ARG A 258 16.69 14.01 -19.97
C ARG A 258 18.02 14.73 -19.77
N THR A 259 18.68 14.47 -18.65
CA THR A 259 20.00 15.02 -18.31
C THR A 259 21.10 14.01 -18.59
N ALA A 260 22.37 14.42 -18.48
CA ALA A 260 23.52 13.51 -18.60
C ALA A 260 23.43 12.33 -17.61
N ALA A 261 22.87 12.56 -16.41
CA ALA A 261 22.67 11.54 -15.40
C ALA A 261 21.74 10.39 -15.86
N CYS A 262 20.80 10.68 -16.79
CA CYS A 262 19.89 9.69 -17.34
C CYS A 262 20.59 8.60 -18.15
N ALA A 263 21.79 8.85 -18.70
CA ALA A 263 22.54 7.85 -19.48
C ALA A 263 22.88 6.59 -18.66
N SER A 264 23.01 6.72 -17.34
CA SER A 264 23.31 5.63 -16.41
C SER A 264 22.12 5.16 -15.57
N CYS A 265 20.90 5.59 -15.92
CA CYS A 265 19.69 5.35 -15.13
C CYS A 265 18.84 4.21 -15.72
N GLU A 266 18.55 3.19 -14.92
CA GLU A 266 17.85 1.99 -15.37
C GLU A 266 16.35 2.20 -15.68
N VAL A 267 15.78 3.32 -15.22
CA VAL A 267 14.38 3.71 -15.50
C VAL A 267 14.26 4.86 -16.51
N ALA A 268 15.36 5.28 -17.14
CA ALA A 268 15.39 6.44 -18.03
C ALA A 268 14.38 6.36 -19.18
N GLN A 269 14.13 5.15 -19.69
CA GLN A 269 13.18 4.93 -20.79
C GLN A 269 11.70 5.01 -20.36
N ARG A 270 11.42 5.05 -19.06
CA ARG A 270 10.06 5.10 -18.49
C ARG A 270 9.78 6.36 -17.68
N CYS A 271 10.82 7.09 -17.30
CA CYS A 271 10.72 8.38 -16.62
C CYS A 271 10.52 9.50 -17.65
N GLY A 272 9.56 10.40 -17.40
CA GLY A 272 9.33 11.58 -18.24
C GLY A 272 10.48 12.59 -18.20
N GLY A 273 11.36 12.53 -17.20
CA GLY A 273 12.48 13.46 -17.04
C GLY A 273 12.12 14.72 -16.25
N ILE A 274 13.07 15.63 -16.17
CA ILE A 274 12.97 16.87 -15.40
C ILE A 274 12.29 17.94 -16.27
N PRO A 275 11.41 18.79 -15.73
CA PRO A 275 10.81 19.89 -16.48
C PRO A 275 11.86 20.82 -17.10
N LYS A 276 11.73 21.16 -18.39
CA LYS A 276 12.65 22.07 -19.11
C LYS A 276 12.65 23.50 -18.57
N SER A 277 11.54 23.92 -17.97
CA SER A 277 11.39 25.23 -17.34
C SER A 277 12.09 25.33 -16.00
N ALA A 278 12.45 24.21 -15.37
CA ALA A 278 13.15 24.19 -14.09
C ALA A 278 14.67 24.24 -14.31
N ALA A 279 15.38 24.91 -13.40
CA ALA A 279 16.83 24.84 -13.37
C ALA A 279 17.30 23.39 -13.13
N GLU A 280 18.35 22.97 -13.84
CA GLU A 280 18.88 21.61 -13.68
C GLU A 280 19.42 21.41 -12.24
N PRO A 281 18.96 20.38 -11.51
CA PRO A 281 19.43 20.08 -10.17
C PRO A 281 20.94 19.85 -10.15
N ARG A 282 21.63 20.33 -9.10
CA ARG A 282 23.08 20.13 -8.95
C ARG A 282 23.42 18.67 -8.71
N VAL A 283 22.59 17.98 -7.94
CA VAL A 283 22.79 16.57 -7.59
C VAL A 283 21.61 15.74 -8.07
N LEU A 284 21.90 14.72 -8.86
CA LEU A 284 20.95 13.70 -9.27
C LEU A 284 21.45 12.33 -8.85
N HIS A 285 20.52 11.49 -8.41
CA HIS A 285 20.75 10.12 -8.00
C HIS A 285 20.05 9.16 -8.98
N PRO A 286 20.67 8.85 -10.15
CA PRO A 286 20.15 7.86 -11.07
C PRO A 286 19.68 6.60 -10.37
N VAL A 287 18.54 6.07 -10.82
CA VAL A 287 18.05 4.79 -10.31
C VAL A 287 18.97 3.71 -10.84
N ARG A 288 19.70 3.08 -9.92
CA ARG A 288 20.61 1.97 -10.17
C ARG A 288 20.23 0.81 -9.27
N GLY A 289 20.46 -0.39 -9.76
CA GLY A 289 20.14 -1.62 -9.06
C GLY A 289 18.70 -2.04 -9.29
N GLU A 290 18.57 -3.34 -9.47
CA GLU A 290 17.34 -3.98 -9.90
C GLU A 290 16.15 -3.74 -8.94
N LYS A 291 16.39 -3.65 -7.62
CA LYS A 291 15.36 -3.33 -6.61
C LYS A 291 14.71 -1.96 -6.85
N ALA A 292 15.52 -0.92 -7.03
CA ALA A 292 15.02 0.44 -7.17
C ALA A 292 14.32 0.63 -8.52
N ARG A 293 14.84 0.01 -9.59
CA ARG A 293 14.16 -0.08 -10.88
C ARG A 293 12.79 -0.73 -10.73
N ARG A 294 12.74 -1.94 -10.16
CA ARG A 294 11.52 -2.74 -10.07
C ARG A 294 10.43 -2.11 -9.18
N ARG A 295 10.79 -1.47 -8.08
CA ARG A 295 9.81 -0.73 -7.22
C ARG A 295 9.15 0.45 -7.93
N LEU A 296 9.79 1.00 -8.97
CA LEU A 296 9.30 2.18 -9.70
C LEU A 296 8.59 1.80 -11.01
N THR A 297 8.77 0.58 -11.50
CA THR A 297 8.37 0.18 -12.85
C THR A 297 7.32 -0.92 -12.87
N LEU A 298 6.27 -0.76 -13.68
CA LEU A 298 5.19 -1.75 -13.83
C LEU A 298 5.45 -2.73 -14.98
N VAL A 299 4.97 -3.98 -14.86
CA VAL A 299 5.13 -5.01 -15.92
C VAL A 299 4.13 -4.78 -17.06
N GLY A 300 2.91 -4.36 -16.74
CA GLY A 300 1.83 -4.06 -17.68
C GLY A 300 1.15 -2.74 -17.34
N SER A 301 -0.14 -2.60 -17.66
CA SER A 301 -0.92 -1.47 -17.16
C SER A 301 -1.13 -1.61 -15.65
N VAL A 302 -1.36 -0.49 -14.95
CA VAL A 302 -1.72 -0.48 -13.53
C VAL A 302 -2.92 -1.39 -13.27
N ARG A 303 -3.92 -1.34 -14.16
CA ARG A 303 -5.15 -2.13 -14.05
C ARG A 303 -4.89 -3.63 -14.18
N ASP A 304 -4.14 -4.05 -15.19
CA ASP A 304 -3.84 -5.49 -15.39
C ASP A 304 -3.04 -6.05 -14.22
N GLN A 305 -2.16 -5.24 -13.65
CA GLN A 305 -1.37 -5.64 -12.49
C GLN A 305 -2.24 -5.76 -11.22
N ILE A 306 -3.17 -4.84 -11.01
CA ILE A 306 -4.17 -4.95 -9.93
C ILE A 306 -5.04 -6.19 -10.12
N ASP A 307 -5.60 -6.41 -11.31
CA ASP A 307 -6.49 -7.54 -11.58
C ASP A 307 -5.76 -8.89 -11.36
N ARG A 308 -4.47 -8.96 -11.68
CA ARG A 308 -3.62 -10.15 -11.43
C ARG A 308 -3.32 -10.36 -9.94
N GLU A 309 -3.09 -9.29 -9.18
CA GLU A 309 -2.69 -9.37 -7.77
C GLU A 309 -3.89 -9.31 -6.82
N LEU A 310 -5.10 -9.00 -7.29
CA LEU A 310 -6.28 -8.86 -6.45
C LEU A 310 -6.60 -10.15 -5.66
N VAL A 311 -6.51 -11.31 -6.33
CA VAL A 311 -6.77 -12.61 -5.72
C VAL A 311 -5.55 -13.51 -5.92
N SER A 312 -5.07 -14.11 -4.83
CA SER A 312 -4.02 -15.11 -4.87
C SER A 312 -4.54 -16.42 -4.29
N PRO A 313 -4.57 -17.52 -5.06
CA PRO A 313 -4.88 -18.82 -4.52
C PRO A 313 -3.77 -19.28 -3.59
N ASN A 314 -4.16 -19.86 -2.47
CA ASN A 314 -3.29 -20.52 -1.51
C ASN A 314 -3.86 -21.92 -1.20
N LEU A 315 -2.97 -22.83 -0.83
CA LEU A 315 -3.32 -24.19 -0.46
C LEU A 315 -2.72 -24.51 0.89
N ASN A 316 -3.59 -24.68 1.89
CA ASN A 316 -3.18 -25.17 3.19
C ASN A 316 -3.35 -26.69 3.20
N MET A 317 -2.24 -27.41 3.38
CA MET A 317 -2.23 -28.86 3.50
C MET A 317 -2.27 -29.23 4.98
N THR A 318 -3.31 -29.95 5.38
CA THR A 318 -3.49 -30.42 6.76
C THR A 318 -3.63 -31.93 6.78
N GLU A 319 -3.51 -32.54 7.96
CA GLU A 319 -3.81 -33.97 8.16
C GLU A 319 -5.27 -34.31 7.81
N ARG A 320 -6.18 -33.34 7.88
CA ARG A 320 -7.60 -33.49 7.53
C ARG A 320 -7.87 -33.32 6.04
N GLY A 321 -6.86 -32.98 5.25
CA GLY A 321 -6.95 -32.79 3.80
C GLY A 321 -6.54 -31.40 3.34
N LYS A 322 -6.95 -31.06 2.12
CA LYS A 322 -6.64 -29.81 1.42
C LYS A 322 -7.67 -28.74 1.76
N VAL A 323 -7.21 -27.58 2.22
CA VAL A 323 -8.06 -26.39 2.36
C VAL A 323 -7.61 -25.38 1.30
N TYR A 324 -8.48 -25.14 0.32
CA TYR A 324 -8.28 -24.08 -0.65
C TYR A 324 -8.62 -22.75 0.00
N GLU A 325 -7.68 -21.83 -0.09
CA GLU A 325 -7.80 -20.49 0.45
C GLU A 325 -7.61 -19.47 -0.69
N GLU A 326 -8.39 -18.40 -0.64
CA GLU A 326 -8.21 -17.26 -1.52
C GLU A 326 -7.81 -16.05 -0.69
N ILE A 327 -6.59 -15.57 -0.96
CA ILE A 327 -6.05 -14.35 -0.38
C ILE A 327 -6.52 -13.18 -1.25
N ILE A 328 -7.41 -12.36 -0.71
CA ILE A 328 -8.01 -11.22 -1.40
C ILE A 328 -7.38 -9.93 -0.89
N ARG A 329 -6.73 -9.19 -1.79
CA ARG A 329 -6.09 -7.90 -1.47
C ARG A 329 -7.13 -6.79 -1.45
N THR A 330 -7.35 -6.20 -0.28
CA THR A 330 -8.32 -5.12 -0.06
C THR A 330 -7.75 -3.74 -0.42
N ASN A 331 -6.42 -3.60 -0.36
CA ASN A 331 -5.64 -2.43 -0.72
C ASN A 331 -4.22 -2.85 -1.14
N PHE A 332 -3.41 -1.91 -1.60
CA PHE A 332 -1.97 -2.15 -1.84
C PHE A 332 -1.07 -1.28 -0.95
N ARG A 333 -1.59 -0.20 -0.37
CA ARG A 333 -0.80 0.67 0.52
C ARG A 333 -0.38 -0.07 1.80
N CYS A 334 0.84 0.17 2.27
CA CYS A 334 1.38 -0.39 3.50
C CYS A 334 2.16 0.68 4.26
N ASN A 335 2.12 0.61 5.59
CA ASN A 335 2.90 1.43 6.51
C ASN A 335 4.23 0.78 6.94
N GLN A 336 4.62 -0.31 6.28
CA GLN A 336 5.94 -0.95 6.35
C GLN A 336 6.57 -1.09 4.96
N SER A 337 7.88 -1.35 4.88
CA SER A 337 8.67 -1.39 3.64
C SER A 337 9.60 -2.62 3.53
N CYS A 338 9.20 -3.74 4.14
CA CYS A 338 9.97 -4.98 4.27
C CYS A 338 10.68 -5.39 2.96
N ARG A 339 11.97 -5.70 3.04
CA ARG A 339 12.78 -6.04 1.85
C ARG A 339 12.35 -7.33 1.16
N PHE A 340 11.71 -8.24 1.87
CA PHE A 340 11.21 -9.51 1.36
C PHE A 340 9.73 -9.48 0.95
N CYS A 341 9.07 -8.33 1.03
CA CYS A 341 7.67 -8.24 0.63
C CYS A 341 7.53 -8.45 -0.88
N PHE A 342 6.64 -9.36 -1.26
CA PHE A 342 6.31 -9.64 -2.66
C PHE A 342 4.98 -8.99 -3.10
N VAL A 343 4.33 -8.22 -2.22
CA VAL A 343 3.13 -7.43 -2.56
C VAL A 343 3.55 -6.11 -3.19
N SER A 344 2.92 -5.74 -4.31
CA SER A 344 3.19 -4.49 -5.01
C SER A 344 2.58 -3.28 -4.28
N THR A 345 3.24 -2.79 -3.23
CA THR A 345 2.66 -1.75 -2.36
C THR A 345 2.55 -0.34 -2.97
N HIS A 346 3.05 -0.19 -4.20
CA HIS A 346 3.02 1.03 -4.99
C HIS A 346 1.79 1.11 -5.92
N LEU A 347 0.99 0.05 -6.01
CA LEU A 347 -0.23 0.07 -6.82
C LEU A 347 -1.32 0.91 -6.12
N PRO A 348 -2.21 1.56 -6.88
CA PRO A 348 -3.41 2.12 -6.30
C PRO A 348 -4.34 1.00 -5.80
N ASP A 349 -5.16 1.33 -4.80
CA ASP A 349 -6.12 0.39 -4.22
C ASP A 349 -7.08 -0.17 -5.30
N PRO A 350 -7.45 -1.46 -5.19
CA PRO A 350 -8.40 -2.06 -6.10
C PRO A 350 -9.79 -1.42 -5.95
N ARG A 351 -10.60 -1.58 -7.01
CA ARG A 351 -11.99 -1.11 -7.02
C ARG A 351 -12.82 -1.90 -6.00
N ASP A 352 -13.62 -1.21 -5.19
CA ASP A 352 -14.51 -1.81 -4.16
C ASP A 352 -15.35 -2.97 -4.72
N GLU A 353 -15.94 -2.80 -5.89
CA GLU A 353 -16.77 -3.80 -6.57
C GLU A 353 -15.94 -5.02 -7.00
N ALA A 354 -14.67 -4.82 -7.35
CA ALA A 354 -13.78 -5.92 -7.67
C ALA A 354 -13.43 -6.74 -6.41
N VAL A 355 -13.17 -6.07 -5.29
CA VAL A 355 -12.94 -6.73 -3.99
C VAL A 355 -14.19 -7.51 -3.55
N ARG A 356 -15.37 -6.89 -3.60
CA ARG A 356 -16.64 -7.55 -3.26
C ARG A 356 -16.96 -8.72 -4.18
N ALA A 357 -16.71 -8.57 -5.48
CA ALA A 357 -16.90 -9.65 -6.45
C ALA A 357 -15.94 -10.82 -6.15
N ALA A 358 -14.68 -10.54 -5.84
CA ALA A 358 -13.72 -11.56 -5.43
C ALA A 358 -14.19 -12.31 -4.17
N ILE A 359 -14.66 -11.58 -3.14
CA ILE A 359 -15.17 -12.17 -1.89
C ILE A 359 -16.36 -13.09 -2.16
N ARG A 360 -17.37 -12.63 -2.92
CA ARG A 360 -18.53 -13.46 -3.28
C ARG A 360 -18.11 -14.70 -4.06
N SER A 361 -17.23 -14.53 -5.03
CA SER A 361 -16.76 -15.62 -5.88
C SER A 361 -15.96 -16.67 -5.09
N ALA A 362 -15.16 -16.25 -4.10
CA ALA A 362 -14.47 -17.16 -3.18
C ALA A 362 -15.46 -17.94 -2.30
N GLY A 363 -16.50 -17.26 -1.79
CA GLY A 363 -17.59 -17.90 -1.02
C GLY A 363 -18.38 -18.92 -1.84
N GLU A 364 -18.74 -18.60 -3.08
CA GLU A 364 -19.41 -19.51 -4.03
C GLU A 364 -18.60 -20.79 -4.29
N ARG A 365 -17.27 -20.68 -4.30
CA ARG A 365 -16.35 -21.83 -4.44
C ARG A 365 -16.14 -22.60 -3.13
N GLY A 366 -16.65 -22.11 -2.01
CA GLY A 366 -16.41 -22.67 -0.68
C GLY A 366 -14.96 -22.53 -0.21
N ALA A 367 -14.21 -21.59 -0.77
CA ALA A 367 -12.83 -21.34 -0.36
C ALA A 367 -12.80 -20.66 1.02
N ARG A 368 -11.75 -20.93 1.80
CA ARG A 368 -11.42 -20.09 2.97
C ARG A 368 -11.01 -18.71 2.47
N ILE A 369 -11.49 -17.66 3.11
CA ILE A 369 -11.22 -16.28 2.70
C ILE A 369 -10.20 -15.68 3.66
N ALA A 370 -9.06 -15.27 3.11
CA ALA A 370 -8.06 -14.48 3.81
C ALA A 370 -8.04 -13.06 3.23
N LEU A 371 -8.36 -12.05 4.04
CA LEU A 371 -8.26 -10.66 3.64
C LEU A 371 -6.84 -10.17 3.90
N SER A 372 -6.21 -9.65 2.85
CA SER A 372 -4.81 -9.21 2.84
C SER A 372 -4.70 -7.90 2.03
N GLY A 373 -3.48 -7.51 1.65
CA GLY A 373 -3.19 -6.26 0.97
C GLY A 373 -1.75 -5.82 1.18
N GLY A 374 -1.50 -4.52 1.11
CA GLY A 374 -0.28 -3.95 1.67
C GLY A 374 -0.34 -3.97 3.20
N GLU A 375 -1.33 -3.29 3.77
CA GLU A 375 -1.77 -3.42 5.16
C GLU A 375 -3.30 -3.20 5.20
N PRO A 376 -4.12 -4.26 5.36
CA PRO A 376 -5.58 -4.18 5.21
C PRO A 376 -6.25 -3.18 6.14
N THR A 377 -5.70 -2.95 7.34
CA THR A 377 -6.26 -2.01 8.31
C THR A 377 -6.20 -0.55 7.84
N LEU A 378 -5.44 -0.24 6.79
CA LEU A 378 -5.48 1.07 6.11
C LEU A 378 -6.69 1.24 5.16
N SER A 379 -7.45 0.17 4.92
CA SER A 379 -8.70 0.23 4.15
C SER A 379 -9.85 0.74 5.03
N PRO A 380 -10.53 1.84 4.67
CA PRO A 380 -11.69 2.33 5.42
C PRO A 380 -12.90 1.38 5.33
N ARG A 381 -12.85 0.39 4.44
CA ARG A 381 -13.94 -0.57 4.19
C ARG A 381 -13.66 -1.96 4.74
N LEU A 382 -12.60 -2.13 5.54
CA LEU A 382 -12.17 -3.44 6.02
C LEU A 382 -13.31 -4.17 6.77
N ALA A 383 -14.00 -3.50 7.69
CA ALA A 383 -15.12 -4.08 8.42
C ALA A 383 -16.26 -4.52 7.49
N GLU A 384 -16.55 -3.75 6.43
CA GLU A 384 -17.56 -4.15 5.43
C GLU A 384 -17.15 -5.39 4.63
N TYR A 385 -15.87 -5.51 4.30
CA TYR A 385 -15.35 -6.68 3.60
C TYR A 385 -15.35 -7.93 4.47
N ILE A 386 -15.00 -7.80 5.76
CA ILE A 386 -15.09 -8.90 6.73
C ILE A 386 -16.54 -9.36 6.88
N ARG A 387 -17.48 -8.41 7.03
CA ARG A 387 -18.92 -8.72 7.10
C ARG A 387 -19.40 -9.48 5.89
N LEU A 388 -19.13 -8.96 4.69
CA LEU A 388 -19.48 -9.64 3.45
C LEU A 388 -18.84 -11.04 3.36
N ALA A 389 -17.57 -11.19 3.74
CA ALA A 389 -16.89 -12.47 3.72
C ALA A 389 -17.54 -13.47 4.69
N SER A 390 -17.94 -13.02 5.88
CA SER A 390 -18.63 -13.84 6.88
C SER A 390 -20.05 -14.26 6.46
N GLU A 391 -20.71 -13.46 5.62
CA GLU A 391 -22.04 -13.78 5.08
C GLU A 391 -21.98 -14.85 3.97
N VAL A 392 -20.89 -14.89 3.20
CA VAL A 392 -20.76 -15.75 2.02
C VAL A 392 -19.86 -16.97 2.22
N SER A 393 -19.06 -17.01 3.28
CA SER A 393 -18.18 -18.14 3.60
C SER A 393 -18.65 -18.87 4.85
N ASN A 394 -18.62 -20.21 4.79
CA ASN A 394 -18.86 -21.07 5.94
C ASN A 394 -17.57 -21.38 6.74
N GLN A 395 -16.45 -20.76 6.37
CA GLN A 395 -15.15 -20.91 7.03
C GLN A 395 -14.82 -19.65 7.85
N PRO A 396 -13.99 -19.76 8.90
CA PRO A 396 -13.49 -18.59 9.62
C PRO A 396 -12.78 -17.61 8.68
N ILE A 397 -13.07 -16.31 8.83
CA ILE A 397 -12.43 -15.25 8.08
C ILE A 397 -11.09 -14.92 8.72
N GLN A 398 -10.03 -14.99 7.92
CA GLN A 398 -8.67 -14.65 8.34
C GLN A 398 -8.29 -13.24 7.87
N LEU A 399 -7.63 -12.47 8.72
CA LEU A 399 -6.99 -11.20 8.39
C LEU A 399 -5.47 -11.36 8.39
N GLN A 400 -4.79 -11.03 7.28
CA GLN A 400 -3.33 -10.96 7.21
C GLN A 400 -2.89 -9.51 7.41
N THR A 401 -2.22 -9.21 8.53
CA THR A 401 -1.93 -7.82 8.96
C THR A 401 -0.59 -7.72 9.69
N ASN A 402 -0.03 -6.52 9.78
CA ASN A 402 1.05 -6.19 10.71
C ASN A 402 0.56 -5.74 12.10
N ALA A 403 -0.77 -5.67 12.29
CA ALA A 403 -1.46 -5.32 13.52
C ALA A 403 -1.13 -3.93 14.12
N ILE A 404 -0.46 -3.04 13.39
CA ILE A 404 -0.07 -1.71 13.91
C ILE A 404 -1.29 -0.90 14.32
N ARG A 405 -2.32 -0.83 13.46
CA ARG A 405 -3.58 -0.10 13.74
C ARG A 405 -4.52 -0.82 14.70
N LEU A 406 -4.22 -2.08 15.01
CA LEU A 406 -5.01 -2.88 15.95
C LEU A 406 -4.62 -2.56 17.40
N ASP A 407 -3.66 -1.66 17.61
CA ASP A 407 -3.43 -1.01 18.90
C ASP A 407 -4.66 -0.22 19.40
N ASP A 408 -5.53 0.19 18.47
CA ASP A 408 -6.88 0.66 18.76
C ASP A 408 -7.86 -0.51 19.01
N SER A 409 -8.18 -0.76 20.28
CA SER A 409 -9.16 -1.77 20.70
C SER A 409 -10.58 -1.52 20.18
N ALA A 410 -10.95 -0.29 19.81
CA ALA A 410 -12.26 -0.02 19.19
C ALA A 410 -12.33 -0.59 17.77
N LEU A 411 -11.26 -0.42 16.99
CA LEU A 411 -11.15 -1.04 15.67
C LEU A 411 -11.20 -2.56 15.79
N VAL A 412 -10.47 -3.17 16.73
CA VAL A 412 -10.51 -4.63 16.92
C VAL A 412 -11.93 -5.13 17.19
N ARG A 413 -12.68 -4.46 18.08
CA ARG A 413 -14.09 -4.78 18.35
C ARG A 413 -14.96 -4.67 17.10
N GLU A 414 -14.81 -3.59 16.33
CA GLU A 414 -15.53 -3.42 15.07
C GLU A 414 -15.26 -4.58 14.09
N LEU A 415 -14.01 -5.02 13.94
CA LEU A 415 -13.66 -6.13 13.04
C LEU A 415 -14.22 -7.47 13.55
N VAL A 416 -14.22 -7.71 14.85
CA VAL A 416 -14.79 -8.93 15.47
C VAL A 416 -16.31 -8.97 15.32
N ASP A 417 -16.98 -7.84 15.55
CA ASP A 417 -18.43 -7.68 15.35
C ASP A 417 -18.80 -7.87 13.87
N ALA A 418 -17.92 -7.47 12.95
CA ALA A 418 -18.07 -7.74 11.54
C ALA A 418 -17.86 -9.22 11.15
N GLY A 419 -17.30 -10.05 12.03
CA GLY A 419 -17.13 -11.49 11.79
C GLY A 419 -15.68 -11.98 11.70
N LEU A 420 -14.69 -11.16 12.07
CA LEU A 420 -13.30 -11.58 12.14
C LEU A 420 -13.11 -12.68 13.19
N ARG A 421 -12.41 -13.77 12.85
CA ARG A 421 -12.16 -14.89 13.78
C ARG A 421 -10.70 -15.31 13.84
N GLU A 422 -9.92 -15.05 12.81
CA GLU A 422 -8.50 -15.43 12.76
C GLU A 422 -7.64 -14.25 12.28
N ALA A 423 -6.44 -14.12 12.84
CA ALA A 423 -5.46 -13.12 12.42
C ALA A 423 -4.10 -13.78 12.19
N PHE A 424 -3.56 -13.59 11.00
CA PHE A 424 -2.21 -14.01 10.61
C PHE A 424 -1.30 -12.78 10.65
N VAL A 425 -0.60 -12.61 11.77
CA VAL A 425 0.07 -11.35 12.12
C VAL A 425 1.56 -11.43 11.82
N SER A 426 2.05 -10.53 10.98
CA SER A 426 3.47 -10.44 10.66
C SER A 426 4.26 -9.83 11.82
N LEU A 427 5.14 -10.62 12.44
CA LEU A 427 6.05 -10.19 13.49
C LEU A 427 7.43 -10.79 13.21
N HIS A 428 8.43 -9.93 12.95
CA HIS A 428 9.71 -10.37 12.37
C HIS A 428 10.92 -10.18 13.28
N GLY A 429 10.66 -9.97 14.57
CA GLY A 429 11.65 -9.91 15.65
C GLY A 429 10.96 -10.13 17.00
N ALA A 430 11.73 -10.55 17.99
CA ALA A 430 11.39 -10.51 19.40
C ALA A 430 11.70 -9.13 20.03
N THR A 431 12.47 -8.28 19.34
CA THR A 431 12.82 -6.92 19.78
C THR A 431 12.36 -5.85 18.80
N ALA A 432 12.24 -4.61 19.28
CA ALA A 432 11.90 -3.47 18.44
C ALA A 432 13.00 -3.19 17.41
N GLU A 433 14.26 -3.27 17.85
CA GLU A 433 15.44 -3.01 17.04
C GLU A 433 15.48 -3.92 15.80
N THR A 434 15.30 -5.24 15.99
CA THR A 434 15.31 -6.20 14.89
C THR A 434 14.06 -6.09 14.02
N SER A 435 12.88 -6.04 14.64
CA SER A 435 11.61 -5.96 13.89
C SER A 435 11.57 -4.72 13.00
N ASP A 436 11.88 -3.54 13.53
CA ASP A 436 11.85 -2.28 12.80
C ASP A 436 12.94 -2.23 11.70
N ALA A 437 14.11 -2.82 11.95
CA ALA A 437 15.18 -2.92 10.95
C ALA A 437 14.85 -3.86 9.79
N VAL A 438 13.99 -4.86 10.02
CA VAL A 438 13.50 -5.79 9.00
C VAL A 438 12.37 -5.15 8.20
N THR A 439 11.42 -4.49 8.87
CA THR A 439 10.25 -3.86 8.27
C THR A 439 10.55 -2.50 7.64
N GLU A 440 11.72 -1.92 7.93
CA GLU A 440 12.09 -0.55 7.56
C GLU A 440 11.05 0.48 8.09
N ALA A 441 10.52 0.23 9.30
CA ALA A 441 9.47 1.03 9.94
C ALA A 441 9.70 1.21 11.47
N PRO A 442 10.54 2.18 11.88
CA PRO A 442 10.84 2.46 13.29
C PRO A 442 9.59 2.80 14.12
N GLY A 443 9.53 2.27 15.34
CA GLY A 443 8.46 2.49 16.32
C GLY A 443 7.22 1.60 16.11
N THR A 444 7.18 0.80 15.04
CA THR A 444 6.00 -0.01 14.73
C THR A 444 5.88 -1.26 15.59
N PHE A 445 7.00 -1.85 16.03
CA PHE A 445 6.99 -3.04 16.89
C PHE A 445 6.13 -2.87 18.16
N ALA A 446 6.29 -1.76 18.89
CA ALA A 446 5.55 -1.53 20.12
C ALA A 446 4.03 -1.50 19.89
N ARG A 447 3.59 -0.89 18.79
CA ARG A 447 2.18 -0.83 18.39
C ARG A 447 1.67 -2.20 17.94
N THR A 448 2.44 -2.95 17.16
CA THR A 448 2.13 -4.34 16.78
C THR A 448 1.95 -5.24 18.01
N VAL A 449 2.78 -5.08 19.04
CA VAL A 449 2.65 -5.84 20.30
C VAL A 449 1.32 -5.53 20.99
N VAL A 450 0.93 -4.26 21.11
CA VAL A 450 -0.38 -3.87 21.67
C VAL A 450 -1.52 -4.39 20.81
N GLY A 451 -1.38 -4.34 19.48
CA GLY A 451 -2.39 -4.89 18.56
C GLY A 451 -2.57 -6.40 18.68
N LEU A 452 -1.49 -7.14 18.93
CA LEU A 452 -1.53 -8.56 19.24
C LEU A 452 -2.24 -8.83 20.57
N ASP A 453 -1.98 -8.03 21.61
CA ASP A 453 -2.66 -8.16 22.89
C ASP A 453 -4.18 -7.94 22.73
N ASN A 454 -4.58 -6.87 22.03
CA ASN A 454 -5.99 -6.58 21.77
C ASN A 454 -6.70 -7.70 20.98
N LEU A 455 -6.03 -8.30 19.98
CA LEU A 455 -6.57 -9.44 19.23
C LEU A 455 -6.77 -10.67 20.12
N MET A 456 -5.78 -10.99 20.96
CA MET A 456 -5.84 -12.12 21.89
C MET A 456 -6.95 -11.91 22.93
N GLU A 457 -7.07 -10.71 23.50
CA GLU A 457 -8.13 -10.35 24.46
C GLU A 457 -9.53 -10.41 23.84
N ALA A 458 -9.66 -10.06 22.55
CA ALA A 458 -10.92 -10.14 21.81
C ALA A 458 -11.27 -11.59 21.37
N GLY A 459 -10.44 -12.58 21.69
CA GLY A 459 -10.68 -13.99 21.37
C GLY A 459 -10.46 -14.35 19.90
N VAL A 460 -9.71 -13.52 19.15
CA VAL A 460 -9.28 -13.84 17.79
C VAL A 460 -8.18 -14.88 17.83
N HIS A 461 -8.27 -15.92 17.01
CA HIS A 461 -7.19 -16.90 16.89
C HIS A 461 -6.00 -16.29 16.15
N VAL A 462 -4.88 -16.11 16.85
CA VAL A 462 -3.68 -15.49 16.30
C VAL A 462 -2.66 -16.54 15.84
N THR A 463 -2.18 -16.37 14.61
CA THR A 463 -0.98 -17.04 14.11
C THR A 463 0.08 -15.97 13.83
N LEU A 464 1.19 -16.02 14.55
CA LEU A 464 2.34 -15.16 14.30
C LEU A 464 3.10 -15.67 13.09
N ASN A 465 3.41 -14.80 12.13
CA ASN A 465 4.20 -15.14 10.97
C ASN A 465 5.60 -14.55 11.06
N PHE A 466 6.60 -15.43 11.15
CA PHE A 466 8.00 -15.08 11.15
C PHE A 466 8.65 -15.48 9.84
N VAL A 467 9.01 -14.48 9.02
CA VAL A 467 9.80 -14.71 7.80
C VAL A 467 11.27 -14.69 8.15
N VAL A 468 11.89 -15.87 8.18
CA VAL A 468 13.32 -16.05 8.42
C VAL A 468 14.12 -15.37 7.31
N CYS A 469 15.00 -14.46 7.68
CA CYS A 469 15.94 -13.78 6.79
C CYS A 469 17.26 -13.48 7.53
N GLY A 470 18.28 -13.05 6.80
CA GLY A 470 19.63 -12.84 7.37
C GLY A 470 19.67 -11.85 8.54
N LYS A 471 18.73 -10.89 8.60
CA LYS A 471 18.67 -9.90 9.68
C LYS A 471 18.03 -10.41 10.98
N ASN A 472 17.10 -11.35 10.92
CA ASN A 472 16.29 -11.74 12.08
C ASN A 472 16.47 -13.19 12.53
N LEU A 473 17.18 -14.02 11.76
CA LEU A 473 17.37 -15.44 12.06
C LEU A 473 17.70 -15.68 13.55
N HIS A 474 18.62 -14.88 14.10
CA HIS A 474 19.08 -14.97 15.49
C HIS A 474 18.00 -14.74 16.56
N GLU A 475 16.84 -14.15 16.22
CA GLU A 475 15.76 -13.87 17.18
C GLU A 475 14.65 -14.93 17.20
N LEU A 476 14.67 -15.92 16.30
CA LEU A 476 13.57 -16.89 16.19
C LEU A 476 13.31 -17.64 17.52
N VAL A 477 14.37 -18.08 18.21
CA VAL A 477 14.27 -18.76 19.52
C VAL A 477 13.68 -17.82 20.57
N ALA A 478 14.10 -16.55 20.58
CA ALA A 478 13.56 -15.55 21.50
C ALA A 478 12.07 -15.28 21.22
N LEU A 479 11.67 -15.26 19.94
CA LEU A 479 10.28 -15.08 19.56
C LEU A 479 9.40 -16.25 20.00
N VAL A 480 9.89 -17.50 19.92
CA VAL A 480 9.19 -18.67 20.48
C VAL A 480 8.90 -18.50 21.98
N ARG A 481 9.89 -18.00 22.74
CA ARG A 481 9.71 -17.69 24.19
C ARG A 481 8.70 -16.57 24.39
N LEU A 482 8.79 -15.51 23.59
CA LEU A 482 7.87 -14.37 23.67
C LEU A 482 6.43 -14.78 23.37
N ALA A 483 6.21 -15.58 22.31
CA ALA A 483 4.90 -16.11 21.96
C ALA A 483 4.29 -16.92 23.10
N ARG A 484 5.08 -17.81 23.73
CA ARG A 484 4.60 -18.59 24.88
C ARG A 484 4.27 -17.73 26.11
N THR A 485 5.07 -16.71 26.37
CA THR A 485 4.97 -15.92 27.61
C THR A 485 3.88 -14.86 27.54
N ARG A 486 3.74 -14.16 26.40
CA ARG A 486 2.78 -13.07 26.22
C ARG A 486 1.48 -13.51 25.55
N TRP A 487 1.56 -14.29 24.48
CA TRP A 487 0.41 -14.65 23.63
C TRP A 487 0.08 -16.15 23.73
N ARG A 488 -0.22 -16.60 24.95
CA ARG A 488 -0.55 -18.01 25.22
C ARG A 488 -1.71 -18.47 24.33
N GLY A 489 -1.45 -19.47 23.50
CA GLY A 489 -2.44 -20.03 22.56
C GLY A 489 -2.28 -19.53 21.12
N ALA A 490 -1.39 -18.58 20.86
CA ALA A 490 -1.02 -18.21 19.50
C ALA A 490 -0.16 -19.31 18.85
N ASP A 491 -0.42 -19.56 17.57
CA ASP A 491 0.43 -20.39 16.71
C ASP A 491 1.63 -19.58 16.19
N LEU A 492 2.73 -20.27 15.84
CA LEU A 492 3.86 -19.66 15.14
C LEU A 492 4.05 -20.30 13.77
N ASN A 493 3.78 -19.54 12.71
CA ASN A 493 4.11 -19.89 11.34
C ASN A 493 5.54 -19.46 11.01
N ILE A 494 6.38 -20.41 10.62
CA ILE A 494 7.73 -20.13 10.12
C ILE A 494 7.71 -20.13 8.59
N SER A 495 8.01 -18.97 8.02
CA SER A 495 8.25 -18.79 6.59
C SER A 495 9.74 -18.60 6.35
N PHE A 496 10.23 -18.99 5.18
CA PHE A 496 11.60 -18.73 4.74
C PHE A 496 11.60 -17.70 3.62
N VAL A 497 12.45 -16.68 3.73
CA VAL A 497 12.60 -15.70 2.67
C VAL A 497 13.13 -16.38 1.42
N ALA A 498 12.46 -16.17 0.29
CA ALA A 498 12.99 -16.64 -0.97
C ALA A 498 12.52 -15.72 -2.11
N PRO A 499 13.34 -15.50 -3.15
CA PRO A 499 12.95 -14.65 -4.27
C PRO A 499 11.84 -15.32 -5.09
N SER A 500 10.59 -15.06 -4.73
CA SER A 500 9.38 -15.60 -5.39
C SER A 500 8.93 -14.73 -6.56
N THR A 501 9.11 -13.43 -6.43
CA THR A 501 8.83 -12.44 -7.47
C THR A 501 10.04 -11.57 -7.68
N ASP A 502 9.98 -10.80 -8.76
CA ASP A 502 11.00 -9.80 -9.04
C ASP A 502 11.12 -8.71 -7.94
N LEU A 503 10.14 -8.57 -7.04
CA LEU A 503 10.18 -7.57 -5.97
C LEU A 503 11.16 -7.94 -4.83
N VAL A 504 11.44 -9.23 -4.65
CA VAL A 504 12.32 -9.73 -3.59
C VAL A 504 13.77 -9.74 -4.09
N PRO A 505 14.71 -9.02 -3.45
CA PRO A 505 16.11 -8.97 -3.88
C PRO A 505 16.79 -10.34 -3.83
N ARG A 506 17.54 -10.67 -4.88
CA ARG A 506 18.51 -11.78 -4.88
C ARG A 506 19.80 -11.36 -4.16
N ASP A 507 19.70 -11.11 -2.87
CA ASP A 507 20.80 -10.66 -2.00
C ASP A 507 21.12 -11.74 -0.95
N PRO A 508 22.33 -12.33 -0.94
CA PRO A 508 22.71 -13.33 0.05
C PRO A 508 22.62 -12.85 1.50
N ALA A 509 22.75 -11.54 1.76
CA ALA A 509 22.56 -10.99 3.11
C ALA A 509 21.09 -10.97 3.54
N LEU A 510 20.16 -11.00 2.59
CA LEU A 510 18.72 -11.12 2.87
C LEU A 510 18.31 -12.59 2.91
N VAL A 511 18.74 -13.38 1.93
CA VAL A 511 18.37 -14.78 1.73
C VAL A 511 19.54 -15.67 2.18
N PRO A 512 19.59 -16.07 3.46
CA PRO A 512 20.66 -16.93 3.96
C PRO A 512 20.57 -18.31 3.31
N ARG A 513 21.66 -19.09 3.39
CA ARG A 513 21.60 -20.50 3.04
C ARG A 513 20.72 -21.26 4.02
N TYR A 514 20.08 -22.34 3.58
CA TYR A 514 19.32 -23.20 4.49
C TYR A 514 20.22 -23.74 5.59
N SER A 515 21.42 -24.22 5.25
CA SER A 515 22.43 -24.70 6.19
C SER A 515 22.82 -23.68 7.28
N GLU A 516 22.77 -22.37 6.98
CA GLU A 516 23.01 -21.31 7.96
C GLU A 516 21.81 -21.11 8.89
N ALA A 517 20.59 -21.26 8.37
CA ALA A 517 19.36 -21.06 9.12
C ALA A 517 18.91 -22.26 9.95
N LEU A 518 19.22 -23.47 9.47
CA LEU A 518 18.72 -24.73 10.03
C LEU A 518 19.08 -24.95 11.50
N PRO A 519 20.30 -24.64 12.00
CA PRO A 519 20.61 -24.81 13.42
C PRO A 519 19.65 -24.03 14.33
N VAL A 520 19.36 -22.77 13.98
CA VAL A 520 18.48 -21.90 14.77
C VAL A 520 17.02 -22.32 14.63
N ILE A 521 16.58 -22.73 13.43
CA ILE A 521 15.22 -23.26 13.24
C ILE A 521 15.03 -24.56 14.02
N ALA A 522 16.03 -25.44 14.05
CA ALA A 522 15.98 -26.69 14.82
C ALA A 522 15.88 -26.42 16.32
N GLU A 523 16.68 -25.51 16.85
CA GLU A 523 16.60 -25.07 18.25
C GLU A 523 15.21 -24.50 18.58
N ALA A 524 14.68 -23.64 17.71
CA ALA A 524 13.36 -23.05 17.89
C ALA A 524 12.22 -24.10 17.86
N VAL A 525 12.30 -25.08 16.96
CA VAL A 525 11.33 -26.18 16.86
C VAL A 525 11.38 -27.08 18.09
N ALA A 526 12.59 -27.44 18.55
CA ALA A 526 12.77 -28.23 19.78
C ALA A 526 12.18 -27.50 20.99
N LEU A 527 12.55 -26.23 21.18
CA LEU A 527 12.05 -25.40 22.27
C LEU A 527 10.52 -25.26 22.22
N ALA A 528 9.94 -25.04 21.04
CA ALA A 528 8.49 -24.94 20.89
C ALA A 528 7.77 -26.22 21.32
N GLY A 529 8.33 -27.39 20.98
CA GLY A 529 7.86 -28.68 21.47
C GLY A 529 7.92 -28.81 22.99
N GLU A 530 9.01 -28.34 23.62
CA GLU A 530 9.18 -28.37 25.09
C GLU A 530 8.19 -27.47 25.82
N ILE A 531 7.93 -26.26 25.30
CA ILE A 531 7.11 -25.26 25.99
C ILE A 531 5.65 -25.22 25.51
N GLY A 532 5.30 -26.07 24.54
CA GLY A 532 3.95 -26.20 23.99
C GLY A 532 3.51 -25.03 23.11
N VAL A 533 4.39 -24.54 22.24
CA VAL A 533 4.06 -23.63 21.14
C VAL A 533 3.90 -24.43 19.87
N HIS A 534 2.78 -24.27 19.18
CA HIS A 534 2.51 -24.99 17.94
C HIS A 534 3.16 -24.27 16.76
N ILE A 535 4.00 -25.00 16.00
CA ILE A 535 4.70 -24.49 14.80
C ILE A 535 4.12 -25.08 13.52
N THR A 536 3.83 -24.18 12.58
CA THR A 536 3.28 -24.45 11.24
C THR A 536 4.12 -23.78 10.14
N GLY A 537 3.75 -23.98 8.88
CA GLY A 537 4.24 -23.18 7.75
C GLY A 537 5.25 -23.87 6.84
N PHE A 538 5.88 -24.95 7.30
CA PHE A 538 6.87 -25.69 6.51
C PHE A 538 6.26 -26.40 5.29
N GLU A 539 5.00 -26.81 5.37
CA GLU A 539 4.21 -27.42 4.31
C GLU A 539 3.60 -26.43 3.32
N SER A 540 3.93 -25.14 3.42
CA SER A 540 3.44 -24.09 2.54
C SER A 540 4.43 -23.76 1.41
N MET A 541 4.00 -22.93 0.44
CA MET A 541 4.90 -22.36 -0.57
C MET A 541 5.96 -21.42 0.03
N CYS A 542 5.78 -20.96 1.27
CA CYS A 542 6.75 -20.14 1.98
C CYS A 542 7.60 -20.96 2.94
N GLY A 543 7.39 -22.27 3.03
CA GLY A 543 8.12 -23.17 3.91
C GLY A 543 9.49 -23.60 3.38
N LEU A 544 10.19 -24.40 4.19
CA LEU A 544 11.41 -25.09 3.79
C LEU A 544 11.07 -26.33 2.93
N PRO A 545 11.97 -26.77 2.04
CA PRO A 545 11.91 -28.12 1.51
C PRO A 545 11.74 -29.13 2.65
N LEU A 546 10.76 -30.04 2.57
CA LEU A 546 10.40 -30.93 3.69
C LEU A 546 11.57 -31.80 4.18
N CYS A 547 12.56 -32.08 3.34
CA CYS A 547 13.78 -32.80 3.73
C CYS A 547 14.74 -32.00 4.63
N LEU A 548 14.51 -30.70 4.77
CA LEU A 548 15.27 -29.79 5.61
C LEU A 548 14.49 -29.40 6.87
N VAL A 549 13.22 -29.78 6.99
CA VAL A 549 12.42 -29.44 8.18
C VAL A 549 13.01 -30.19 9.39
N PRO A 550 13.40 -29.49 10.48
CA PRO A 550 13.93 -30.16 11.66
C PRO A 550 12.89 -31.02 12.38
N GLY A 551 13.32 -32.16 12.92
CA GLY A 551 12.49 -33.05 13.74
C GLY A 551 11.86 -34.22 12.97
N SER A 552 10.78 -34.79 13.54
CA SER A 552 10.08 -35.93 12.94
C SER A 552 9.33 -35.51 11.67
N LEU A 553 9.54 -36.28 10.60
CA LEU A 553 8.86 -36.06 9.32
C LEU A 553 7.58 -36.89 9.16
N GLU A 554 7.20 -37.68 10.16
CA GLU A 554 6.04 -38.58 10.11
C GLU A 554 4.74 -37.84 9.81
N ARG A 555 4.54 -36.66 10.41
CA ARG A 555 3.36 -35.81 10.14
C ARG A 555 3.24 -35.36 8.69
N TYR A 556 4.36 -35.28 7.97
CA TYR A 556 4.35 -34.90 6.55
C TYR A 556 4.03 -36.08 5.65
N ALA A 557 4.22 -37.32 6.11
CA ALA A 557 3.89 -38.52 5.33
C ALA A 557 2.38 -38.68 5.12
N THR A 558 1.56 -38.14 6.02
CA THR A 558 0.10 -38.19 5.94
C THR A 558 -0.51 -37.02 5.17
N LEU A 559 0.29 -36.00 4.81
CA LEU A 559 -0.20 -34.86 4.06
C LEU A 559 -0.73 -35.27 2.67
N PRO A 560 -1.73 -34.56 2.14
CA PRO A 560 -2.16 -34.74 0.77
C PRO A 560 -1.06 -34.36 -0.23
N ASP A 561 -1.13 -34.91 -1.44
CA ASP A 561 -0.17 -34.58 -2.50
C ASP A 561 -0.43 -33.16 -3.04
N VAL A 562 0.64 -32.40 -3.33
CA VAL A 562 0.57 -31.09 -3.96
C VAL A 562 -0.05 -31.25 -5.36
N PRO A 563 -1.11 -30.50 -5.71
CA PRO A 563 -1.70 -30.58 -7.04
C PRO A 563 -0.69 -30.18 -8.13
N GLU A 564 -0.70 -30.89 -9.25
CA GLU A 564 0.17 -30.60 -10.39
C GLU A 564 -0.06 -29.18 -10.91
N GLY A 565 1.02 -28.44 -11.15
CA GLY A 565 0.98 -27.07 -11.66
C GLY A 565 0.50 -25.99 -10.66
N PHE A 566 0.14 -26.36 -9.43
CA PHE A 566 -0.32 -25.39 -8.42
C PHE A 566 0.74 -24.34 -8.09
N ASP A 567 2.00 -24.76 -8.10
CA ASP A 567 3.17 -23.93 -7.83
C ASP A 567 3.56 -23.00 -8.98
N ARG A 568 2.85 -23.09 -10.13
CA ARG A 568 3.07 -22.30 -11.35
C ARG A 568 4.52 -22.29 -11.83
N GLY A 569 5.27 -23.36 -11.54
CA GLY A 569 6.67 -23.49 -11.90
C GLY A 569 7.64 -22.64 -11.06
N GLU A 570 7.22 -22.12 -9.91
CA GLU A 570 8.09 -21.37 -8.99
C GLU A 570 9.13 -22.24 -8.29
N PHE A 571 8.95 -23.57 -8.30
CA PHE A 571 9.82 -24.53 -7.65
C PHE A 571 10.47 -25.47 -8.64
N GLU A 572 11.56 -26.08 -8.20
CA GLU A 572 12.25 -27.14 -8.89
C GLU A 572 12.56 -28.31 -7.93
N LYS A 573 12.52 -29.51 -8.49
CA LYS A 573 12.86 -30.75 -7.80
C LYS A 573 14.13 -31.31 -8.42
N PRO A 574 15.30 -31.15 -7.78
CA PRO A 574 16.56 -31.66 -8.32
C PRO A 574 16.57 -33.19 -8.38
N THR A 575 17.59 -33.77 -9.03
CA THR A 575 17.75 -35.23 -9.18
C THR A 575 17.62 -35.98 -7.85
N ALA A 576 18.08 -35.38 -6.74
CA ALA A 576 17.92 -35.93 -5.39
C ALA A 576 16.46 -36.25 -5.04
N CYS A 577 15.47 -35.47 -5.52
CA CYS A 577 14.06 -35.68 -5.22
C CYS A 577 13.43 -36.89 -5.94
N SER A 578 14.10 -37.45 -6.96
CA SER A 578 13.56 -38.59 -7.74
C SER A 578 13.35 -39.87 -6.91
N THR A 579 14.09 -40.02 -5.82
CA THR A 579 14.01 -41.18 -4.91
C THR A 579 13.37 -40.82 -3.55
N CYS A 580 12.85 -39.60 -3.41
CA CYS A 580 12.33 -39.09 -2.14
C CYS A 580 10.89 -39.56 -1.89
N SER A 581 10.64 -40.13 -0.71
CA SER A 581 9.30 -40.58 -0.29
C SER A 581 8.28 -39.44 -0.14
N LEU A 582 8.75 -38.23 0.18
CA LEU A 582 7.91 -37.03 0.32
C LEU A 582 7.81 -36.21 -0.98
N THR A 583 8.31 -36.71 -2.11
CA THR A 583 8.43 -35.94 -3.36
C THR A 583 7.10 -35.34 -3.82
N ARG A 584 5.97 -36.05 -3.66
CA ARG A 584 4.64 -35.53 -4.07
C ARG A 584 4.01 -34.58 -3.04
N LYS A 585 4.56 -34.50 -1.83
CA LYS A 585 4.06 -33.70 -0.70
C LYS A 585 4.86 -32.41 -0.48
N CYS A 586 6.06 -32.36 -1.04
CA CYS A 586 6.95 -31.23 -0.99
C CYS A 586 6.85 -30.40 -2.27
N TYR A 587 6.85 -29.06 -2.13
CA TYR A 587 6.98 -28.14 -3.27
C TYR A 587 8.36 -28.26 -3.93
N GLY A 588 9.42 -28.49 -3.15
CA GLY A 588 10.80 -28.57 -3.62
C GLY A 588 11.60 -27.33 -3.23
N VAL A 589 12.63 -27.01 -4.00
CA VAL A 589 13.43 -25.79 -3.81
C VAL A 589 12.85 -24.69 -4.68
N ARG A 590 12.65 -23.50 -4.13
CA ARG A 590 12.21 -22.35 -4.94
C ARG A 590 13.30 -21.96 -5.94
N ARG A 591 12.94 -21.71 -7.20
CA ARG A 591 13.92 -21.38 -8.27
C ARG A 591 14.80 -20.19 -7.94
N GLY A 592 14.22 -19.11 -7.41
CA GLY A 592 15.00 -17.93 -7.02
C GLY A 592 16.05 -18.23 -5.95
N TYR A 593 15.82 -19.22 -5.07
CA TYR A 593 16.84 -19.71 -4.15
C TYR A 593 17.88 -20.56 -4.87
N ALA A 594 17.45 -21.49 -5.72
CA ALA A 594 18.34 -22.37 -6.47
C ALA A 594 19.30 -21.61 -7.40
N GLU A 595 18.82 -20.54 -8.04
CA GLU A 595 19.63 -19.61 -8.84
C GLU A 595 20.75 -18.95 -8.02
N MET A 596 20.50 -18.67 -6.74
CA MET A 596 21.45 -18.00 -5.85
C MET A 596 22.45 -18.97 -5.22
N HIS A 597 21.94 -20.07 -4.68
CA HIS A 597 22.68 -20.93 -3.75
C HIS A 597 22.90 -22.36 -4.26
N GLY A 598 22.25 -22.73 -5.38
CA GLY A 598 22.19 -24.08 -5.90
C GLY A 598 21.16 -24.96 -5.17
N THR A 599 21.17 -26.26 -5.49
CA THR A 599 20.26 -27.27 -4.91
C THR A 599 21.00 -28.37 -4.14
N SER A 600 22.28 -28.19 -3.84
CA SER A 600 23.10 -29.20 -3.16
C SER A 600 22.70 -29.47 -1.71
N GLU A 601 21.95 -28.56 -1.08
CA GLU A 601 21.53 -28.71 0.32
C GLU A 601 20.38 -29.70 0.50
N VAL A 602 19.58 -29.98 -0.53
CA VAL A 602 18.45 -30.91 -0.39
C VAL A 602 18.87 -32.38 -0.53
N GLN A 603 18.26 -33.22 0.29
CA GLN A 603 18.51 -34.65 0.31
C GLN A 603 17.20 -35.46 0.22
N PRO A 604 17.21 -36.68 -0.34
CA PRO A 604 16.03 -37.53 -0.38
C PRO A 604 15.67 -38.04 1.01
N VAL A 605 14.38 -37.95 1.37
CA VAL A 605 13.84 -38.59 2.58
C VAL A 605 13.44 -40.03 2.26
N ARG A 606 14.01 -41.00 2.98
CA ARG A 606 13.61 -42.41 2.90
C ARG A 606 12.47 -42.69 3.89
N THR A 607 11.64 -43.68 3.60
CA THR A 607 10.53 -44.10 4.47
C THR A 607 11.04 -44.45 5.88
N GLY A 608 10.45 -43.86 6.92
CA GLY A 608 10.88 -44.05 8.32
C GLY A 608 12.10 -43.23 8.75
N ALA A 609 12.60 -42.31 7.93
CA ALA A 609 13.72 -41.45 8.30
C ALA A 609 13.28 -40.26 9.18
N ILE A 610 14.02 -40.03 10.26
CA ILE A 610 14.07 -38.74 10.96
C ILE A 610 14.92 -37.81 10.08
N SER A 611 14.48 -36.55 9.90
CA SER A 611 15.26 -35.52 9.19
C SER A 611 16.69 -35.45 9.77
N PRO A 612 17.75 -35.19 8.99
CA PRO A 612 19.09 -35.05 9.57
C PRO A 612 19.05 -34.02 10.70
N GLN A 613 19.39 -34.45 11.92
CA GLN A 613 19.76 -33.48 12.94
C GLN A 613 21.04 -32.78 12.48
N PRO A 614 21.17 -31.46 12.74
CA PRO A 614 22.31 -30.66 12.28
C PRO A 614 23.66 -31.26 12.65
#